data_AF-A0A934NWX5-F1
#
_entry.id   AF-A0A934NWX5-F1
#
_cell.length_a   1.000
_cell.length_b   1.000
_cell.length_c   1.000
_cell.angle_alpha   90.00
_cell.angle_beta   90.00
_cell.angle_gamma   90.00
#
_symmetry.space_group_name_H-M   'P 1'
#
loop_
_entity.id
_entity.type
_entity.pdbx_description
1 polymer ?
#
loop_
_entity_poly.entity_id
_entity_poly.type
_entity_poly.pdbx_seq_one_letter_code
_entity_poly.pdbx_strand_id
1 'polypeptide(L)'
;MLMQLGLDTVYYAVDQPVMVQPPGGERFIRILGIALWAAVIGAVLGIIAGGGWMWVDHISGQGATGGRGWKLVAGAVIGTIVSTCAASWVTFAMQ
;
A
#
# COMPACT_ATOMS: atom_id res chain seq x y z
N MET A 1 -4.51 30.72 24.43
CA MET A 1 -3.78 29.50 24.03
C MET A 1 -4.05 28.33 24.98
N LEU A 2 -3.81 28.46 26.29
CA LEU A 2 -4.14 27.38 27.27
C LEU A 2 -5.64 27.04 27.36
N MET A 3 -6.52 28.04 27.24
CA MET A 3 -7.97 27.83 27.24
C MET A 3 -8.47 27.07 26.00
N GLN A 4 -7.73 27.13 24.89
CA GLN A 4 -8.08 26.43 23.64
C GLN A 4 -7.67 24.96 23.70
N LEU A 5 -6.46 24.68 24.24
CA LEU A 5 -6.02 23.32 24.58
C LEU A 5 -6.97 22.61 25.56
N GLY A 6 -7.52 23.33 26.54
CA GLY A 6 -8.50 22.77 27.48
C GLY A 6 -9.82 22.38 26.82
N LEU A 7 -10.30 23.18 25.85
CA LEU A 7 -11.51 22.88 25.09
C LEU A 7 -11.31 21.71 24.13
N ASP A 8 -10.14 21.62 23.50
CA ASP A 8 -9.79 20.49 22.62
C ASP A 8 -9.76 19.18 23.42
N THR A 9 -9.15 19.16 24.61
CA THR A 9 -9.13 17.96 25.48
C THR A 9 -10.51 17.54 25.96
N VAL A 10 -11.42 18.48 26.20
CA VAL A 10 -12.80 18.20 26.64
C VAL A 10 -13.64 17.67 25.47
N TYR A 11 -13.41 18.14 24.24
CA TYR A 11 -14.09 17.65 23.06
C TYR A 11 -13.70 16.19 22.71
N TYR A 12 -12.45 15.80 22.94
CA TYR A 12 -12.00 14.40 22.82
C TYR A 12 -12.44 13.50 23.98
N ALA A 13 -12.91 14.07 25.09
CA ALA A 13 -13.42 13.33 26.25
C ALA A 13 -14.93 13.01 26.15
N VAL A 14 -15.61 13.48 25.10
CA VAL A 14 -16.95 13.01 24.77
C VAL A 14 -16.83 11.58 24.26
N ASP A 15 -17.49 10.64 24.93
CA ASP A 15 -17.60 9.25 24.49
C ASP A 15 -17.96 9.20 23.01
N GLN A 16 -16.97 8.85 22.18
CA GLN A 16 -17.20 8.72 20.75
C GLN A 16 -18.17 7.55 20.57
N PRO A 17 -19.27 7.72 19.82
CA PRO A 17 -20.20 6.62 19.58
C PRO A 17 -19.40 5.45 19.03
N VAL A 18 -19.53 4.30 19.68
CA VAL A 18 -18.83 3.08 19.30
C VAL A 18 -19.01 2.92 17.80
N MET A 19 -17.91 2.90 17.04
CA MET A 19 -17.98 2.69 15.59
C MET A 19 -18.44 1.26 15.35
N VAL A 20 -19.76 1.04 15.38
CA VAL A 20 -20.38 -0.24 15.09
C VAL A 20 -20.19 -0.45 13.59
N GLN A 21 -19.23 -1.30 13.22
CA GLN A 21 -19.05 -1.68 11.83
C GLN A 21 -20.35 -2.30 11.30
N PRO A 22 -20.81 -1.91 10.10
CA PRO A 22 -22.02 -2.48 9.53
C PRO A 22 -21.87 -3.99 9.38
N PRO A 23 -22.92 -4.79 9.66
CA PRO A 23 -22.86 -6.24 9.56
C PRO A 23 -22.41 -6.67 8.16
N GLY A 24 -21.24 -7.32 8.08
CA GLY A 24 -20.57 -7.70 6.83
C GLY A 24 -19.29 -6.93 6.50
N GLY A 25 -19.05 -5.77 7.13
CA GLY A 25 -17.84 -4.94 6.93
C GLY A 25 -16.55 -5.69 7.26
N GLU A 26 -16.58 -6.54 8.28
CA GLU A 26 -15.41 -7.29 8.74
C GLU A 26 -14.92 -8.33 7.72
N ARG A 27 -15.85 -9.00 7.00
CA ARG A 27 -15.49 -9.91 5.91
C ARG A 27 -14.90 -9.16 4.72
N PHE A 28 -15.44 -7.98 4.42
CA PHE A 28 -14.95 -7.13 3.34
C PHE A 28 -13.52 -6.63 3.63
N ILE A 29 -13.28 -6.13 4.84
CA ILE A 29 -11.96 -5.66 5.27
C ILE A 29 -10.94 -6.82 5.19
N ARG A 30 -11.32 -8.03 5.59
CA ARG A 30 -10.45 -9.22 5.49
C ARG A 30 -10.09 -9.59 4.05
N ILE A 31 -11.07 -9.57 3.13
CA ILE A 31 -10.82 -9.81 1.70
C ILE A 31 -9.91 -8.73 1.12
N LEU A 32 -10.14 -7.47 1.49
CA LEU A 32 -9.33 -6.33 1.06
C LEU A 32 -7.87 -6.47 1.51
N GLY A 33 -7.62 -6.88 2.76
CA GLY A 33 -6.27 -7.13 3.24
C GLY A 33 -5.56 -8.24 2.46
N ILE A 34 -6.25 -9.35 2.17
CA ILE A 34 -5.69 -10.43 1.34
C ILE A 34 -5.37 -9.94 -0.07
N ALA A 35 -6.27 -9.16 -0.68
CA ALA A 35 -6.07 -8.61 -2.02
C ALA A 35 -4.87 -7.64 -2.08
N LEU A 36 -4.68 -6.81 -1.05
CA LEU A 36 -3.54 -5.90 -0.94
C LEU A 36 -2.21 -6.66 -0.83
N TRP A 37 -2.17 -7.73 -0.05
CA TRP A 37 -0.97 -8.60 0.01
C TRP A 37 -0.72 -9.35 -1.29
N ALA A 38 -1.76 -9.78 -2.00
CA ALA A 38 -1.62 -10.35 -3.34
C ALA A 38 -1.03 -9.33 -4.32
N ALA A 39 -1.41 -8.05 -4.22
CA ALA A 39 -0.82 -6.99 -5.03
C ALA A 39 0.66 -6.77 -4.71
N VAL A 40 1.09 -6.88 -3.44
CA VAL A 40 2.51 -6.85 -3.06
C VAL A 40 3.29 -7.97 -3.74
N ILE A 41 2.76 -9.21 -3.71
CA ILE A 41 3.37 -10.36 -4.39
C ILE A 41 3.48 -10.10 -5.90
N GLY A 42 2.40 -9.58 -6.51
CA GLY A 42 2.39 -9.22 -7.93
C GLY A 42 3.44 -8.16 -8.27
N ALA A 43 3.64 -7.17 -7.40
CA ALA A 43 4.66 -6.14 -7.60
C ALA A 43 6.09 -6.71 -7.49
N VAL A 44 6.35 -7.65 -6.57
CA VAL A 44 7.64 -8.36 -6.50
C VAL A 44 7.90 -9.14 -7.79
N LEU A 45 6.90 -9.86 -8.31
CA LEU A 45 7.01 -10.54 -9.60
C LEU A 45 7.26 -9.55 -10.75
N GLY A 46 6.63 -8.38 -10.71
CA GLY A 46 6.85 -7.29 -11.65
C GLY A 46 8.28 -6.76 -11.64
N ILE A 47 8.92 -6.67 -10.46
CA ILE A 47 10.34 -6.30 -10.34
C ILE A 47 11.23 -7.37 -10.96
N ILE A 48 10.97 -8.66 -10.68
CA ILE A 48 11.74 -9.78 -11.24
C ILE A 48 11.64 -9.79 -12.78
N ALA A 49 10.41 -9.72 -13.30
CA ALA A 49 10.17 -9.69 -14.74
C ALA A 49 10.74 -8.43 -15.39
N GLY A 50 10.61 -7.27 -14.75
CA GLY A 50 11.18 -6.01 -15.21
C GLY A 50 12.71 -6.05 -15.24
N GLY A 51 13.35 -6.61 -14.22
CA GLY A 51 14.81 -6.81 -14.18
C GLY A 51 15.29 -7.77 -15.26
N GLY A 52 14.56 -8.86 -15.51
CA GLY A 52 14.82 -9.76 -16.64
C GLY A 52 14.72 -9.03 -17.99
N TRP A 53 13.76 -8.12 -18.14
CA TRP A 53 13.64 -7.31 -19.35
C TRP A 53 14.75 -6.26 -19.47
N MET A 54 15.20 -5.64 -18.37
CA MET A 54 16.36 -4.74 -18.36
C MET A 54 17.64 -5.44 -18.82
N TRP A 55 17.80 -6.73 -18.52
CA TRP A 55 18.92 -7.54 -19.00
C TRP A 55 18.89 -7.72 -20.52
N VAL A 56 17.71 -8.01 -21.09
CA VAL A 56 17.52 -8.09 -22.55
C VAL A 56 17.77 -6.73 -23.22
N ASP A 57 17.26 -5.65 -22.62
CA ASP A 57 17.47 -4.28 -23.10
C ASP A 57 18.98 -3.89 -23.06
N HIS A 58 19.73 -4.38 -22.06
CA HIS A 58 21.17 -4.17 -21.96
C HIS A 58 21.96 -4.93 -23.03
N ILE A 59 21.65 -6.22 -23.25
CA ILE A 59 22.31 -7.05 -24.28
C ILE A 59 21.99 -6.57 -25.70
N SER A 60 20.81 -6.02 -25.92
CA SER A 60 20.39 -5.47 -27.22
C SER A 60 20.91 -4.05 -27.52
N GLY A 61 21.77 -3.50 -26.65
CA GLY A 61 22.46 -2.22 -26.88
C GLY A 61 21.64 -0.97 -26.55
N GLN A 62 20.43 -1.11 -25.99
CA GLN A 62 19.59 0.02 -25.58
C GLN A 62 19.95 0.56 -24.18
N GLY A 63 20.79 -0.17 -23.44
CA GLY A 63 21.20 0.17 -22.08
C GLY A 63 20.15 -0.20 -21.04
N ALA A 64 20.61 -0.46 -19.80
CA ALA A 64 19.76 -1.00 -18.74
C ALA A 64 18.58 -0.07 -18.34
N THR A 65 18.71 1.24 -18.57
CA THR A 65 17.70 2.26 -18.24
C THR A 65 17.02 2.88 -19.47
N GLY A 66 17.48 2.57 -20.68
CA GLY A 66 16.93 3.14 -21.92
C GLY A 66 15.68 2.42 -22.43
N GLY A 67 15.53 1.14 -22.08
CA GLY A 67 14.45 0.28 -22.56
C GLY A 67 13.20 0.23 -21.69
N ARG A 68 12.33 -0.74 -21.98
CA ARG A 68 11.03 -0.93 -21.33
C ARG A 68 11.16 -1.51 -19.91
N GLY A 69 12.27 -2.20 -19.62
CA GLY A 69 12.48 -2.90 -18.36
C GLY A 69 12.51 -1.97 -17.16
N TRP A 70 13.20 -0.83 -17.28
CA TRP A 70 13.28 0.17 -16.20
C TRP A 70 11.89 0.71 -15.81
N LYS A 71 11.00 0.94 -16.80
CA LYS A 71 9.64 1.44 -16.55
C LYS A 71 8.79 0.42 -15.79
N LEU A 72 8.97 -0.88 -16.09
CA LEU A 72 8.31 -1.97 -15.38
C LEU A 72 8.79 -2.05 -13.93
N VAL A 73 10.09 -1.99 -13.70
CA VAL A 73 10.66 -1.99 -12.34
C VAL A 73 10.23 -0.76 -11.55
N ALA A 74 10.31 0.43 -12.14
CA ALA A 74 9.89 1.68 -11.47
C ALA A 74 8.42 1.65 -11.06
N GLY A 75 7.54 1.22 -11.98
CA GLY A 75 6.11 1.07 -11.68
C GLY A 75 5.85 0.03 -10.58
N ALA A 76 6.56 -1.09 -10.63
CA ALA A 76 6.43 -2.14 -9.63
C ALA A 76 6.92 -1.69 -8.25
N VAL A 77 8.03 -0.94 -8.16
CA VAL A 77 8.53 -0.37 -6.89
C VAL A 77 7.52 0.59 -6.28
N ILE A 78 6.96 1.51 -7.07
CA ILE A 78 5.93 2.45 -6.61
C ILE A 78 4.70 1.66 -6.13
N GLY A 79 4.27 0.67 -6.92
CA GLY A 79 3.15 -0.21 -6.57
C GLY A 79 3.37 -0.95 -5.25
N THR A 80 4.57 -1.47 -5.00
CA THR A 80 4.93 -2.14 -3.73
C THR A 80 4.86 -1.17 -2.56
N ILE A 81 5.38 0.04 -2.69
CA ILE A 81 5.36 1.04 -1.60
C ILE A 81 3.92 1.36 -1.21
N VAL A 82 3.08 1.70 -2.19
CA VAL A 82 1.67 2.09 -1.94
C VAL A 82 0.87 0.92 -1.38
N SER A 83 0.99 -0.27 -1.98
CA SER A 83 0.25 -1.46 -1.54
C SER A 83 0.69 -1.92 -0.15
N THR A 84 1.98 -1.84 0.19
CA THR A 84 2.47 -2.22 1.53
C THR A 84 2.02 -1.23 2.60
N CYS A 85 2.01 0.07 2.32
CA CYS A 85 1.46 1.08 3.23
C CYS A 85 -0.04 0.83 3.49
N ALA A 86 -0.83 0.61 2.43
CA ALA A 86 -2.25 0.31 2.55
C ALA A 86 -2.52 -1.03 3.26
N ALA A 87 -1.77 -2.08 2.93
CA ALA A 87 -1.88 -3.40 3.56
C ALA A 87 -1.58 -3.33 5.06
N SER A 88 -0.57 -2.56 5.45
CA SER A 88 -0.20 -2.38 6.85
C SER A 88 -1.33 -1.73 7.65
N TRP A 89 -1.90 -0.62 7.15
CA TRP A 89 -3.04 0.04 7.80
C TRP A 89 -4.27 -0.85 7.90
N VAL A 90 -4.60 -1.57 6.83
CA VAL A 90 -5.75 -2.49 6.81
C VAL A 90 -5.51 -3.68 7.76
N THR A 91 -4.26 -4.14 7.91
CA THR A 91 -3.91 -5.20 8.86
C THR A 91 -4.01 -4.72 10.32
N PHE A 92 -3.52 -3.52 10.64
CA PHE A 92 -3.68 -2.92 11.97
C PHE A 92 -5.16 -2.67 12.33
N ALA A 93 -5.98 -2.29 11.35
CA ALA A 93 -7.43 -2.08 11.54
C ALA A 93 -8.23 -3.39 11.70
N MET A 94 -7.61 -4.56 11.48
CA MET A 94 -8.21 -5.89 11.69
C MET A 94 -7.82 -6.53 13.03
N GLN A 95 -6.88 -5.95 13.77
CA GLN A 95 -6.49 -6.43 15.11
C GLN A 95 -7.52 -5.99 16.15
#